data_AF-A0A272ETT3-F1
#
_entry.id   AF-A0A272ETT3-F1
#
_cell.length_a   1.000
_cell.length_b   1.000
_cell.length_c   1.000
_cell.angle_alpha   90.00
_cell.angle_beta   90.00
_cell.angle_gamma   90.00
#
_symmetry.space_group_name_H-M   'P 1'
#
loop_
_entity.id
_entity.type
_entity.pdbx_description
1 polymer ?
#
loop_
_entity_poly.entity_id
_entity_poly.type
_entity_poly.pdbx_seq_one_letter_code
_entity_poly.pdbx_strand_id
1 'polypeptide(L)' 'MTSLVLLCPHTHAGKPFKAGERLIVDASTADWLIANGIARADRQPDVPPQPDADGKPADAKPIQRKESKS' A
#
# COMPACT_ATOMS: atom_id res chain seq x y z
N MET A 1 -8.35 3.13 17.21
CA MET A 1 -7.46 1.97 16.96
C MET A 1 -8.03 1.14 15.83
N THR A 2 -7.26 0.95 14.79
CA THR A 2 -7.61 0.27 13.52
C THR A 2 -6.80 -1.01 13.40
N SER A 3 -7.44 -2.11 12.99
CA SER A 3 -6.80 -3.40 12.76
C SER A 3 -6.40 -3.58 11.30
N LEU A 4 -5.12 -3.87 11.08
CA LEU A 4 -4.54 -4.10 9.77
C LEU A 4 -3.82 -5.44 9.75
N VAL A 5 -3.66 -6.02 8.56
CA VAL A 5 -2.80 -7.17 8.30
C VAL A 5 -1.56 -6.68 7.57
N LEU A 6 -0.38 -6.96 8.12
CA LEU A 6 0.89 -6.62 7.50
C LEU A 6 1.09 -7.44 6.21
N LEU A 7 1.57 -6.81 5.15
CA LEU A 7 1.97 -7.47 3.90
C LEU A 7 3.47 -7.78 3.91
N CYS A 8 4.25 -6.96 4.60
CA CYS A 8 5.69 -7.09 4.79
C CYS A 8 6.04 -7.16 6.28
N PRO A 9 7.20 -7.74 6.65
CA PRO A 9 7.68 -7.70 8.03
C PRO A 9 7.88 -6.24 8.47
N HIS A 10 7.35 -5.88 9.64
CA HIS A 10 7.40 -4.52 10.17
C HIS A 10 7.67 -4.54 11.67
N THR A 11 8.49 -3.60 12.15
CA THR A 11 8.76 -3.46 13.59
C THR A 11 7.93 -2.31 14.14
N HIS A 12 6.95 -2.62 14.99
CA HIS A 12 6.09 -1.62 15.63
C HIS A 12 6.34 -1.59 17.14
N ALA A 13 6.64 -0.39 17.68
CA ALA A 13 6.95 -0.19 19.10
C ALA A 13 8.06 -1.14 19.64
N GLY A 14 9.08 -1.44 18.82
CA GLY A 14 10.17 -2.35 19.20
C GLY A 14 9.83 -3.84 19.11
N LYS A 15 8.59 -4.20 18.71
CA LYS A 15 8.18 -5.58 18.46
C LYS A 15 8.25 -5.89 16.96
N PRO A 16 8.99 -6.91 16.52
CA PRO A 16 8.95 -7.35 15.14
C PRO A 16 7.67 -8.12 14.86
N PHE A 17 6.97 -7.74 13.80
CA PHE A 17 5.79 -8.42 13.27
C PHE A 17 6.11 -8.98 11.89
N LYS A 18 5.53 -10.14 11.58
CA LYS A 18 5.74 -10.81 10.30
C LYS A 18 4.70 -10.37 9.26
N ALA A 19 5.03 -10.57 8.00
CA ALA A 19 4.03 -10.53 6.92
C ALA A 19 2.90 -11.52 7.24
N GLY A 20 1.66 -11.07 7.09
CA GLY A 20 0.44 -11.79 7.43
C GLY A 20 -0.04 -11.59 8.88
N GLU A 21 0.75 -10.94 9.74
CA GLU A 21 0.37 -10.71 11.12
C GLU A 21 -0.57 -9.51 11.28
N ARG A 22 -1.47 -9.58 12.27
CA ARG A 22 -2.40 -8.50 12.58
C ARG A 22 -1.73 -7.47 13.49
N LEU A 23 -1.75 -6.22 13.04
CA LEU A 23 -1.23 -5.08 13.78
C LEU A 23 -2.36 -4.08 14.05
N ILE A 24 -2.50 -3.67 15.31
CA ILE A 24 -3.48 -2.66 15.75
C ILE A 24 -2.74 -1.35 15.99
N VAL A 25 -3.08 -0.33 15.22
CA VAL A 25 -2.45 1.00 15.28
C VAL A 25 -3.50 2.10 15.34
N ASP A 26 -3.06 3.36 15.38
CA ASP A 26 -3.97 4.49 15.20
C ASP A 26 -4.41 4.63 13.74
N ALA A 27 -5.54 5.32 13.50
CA ALA A 27 -6.07 5.55 12.17
C ALA A 27 -5.05 6.23 11.24
N SER A 28 -4.28 7.19 11.75
CA SER A 28 -3.27 7.91 10.96
C SER A 28 -2.12 7.00 10.53
N THR A 29 -1.65 6.14 11.44
CA THR A 29 -0.60 5.16 11.13
C THR A 29 -1.12 4.09 10.19
N ALA A 30 -2.37 3.67 10.36
CA ALA A 30 -2.98 2.69 9.49
C ALA A 30 -3.09 3.17 8.05
N ASP A 31 -3.57 4.40 7.86
CA ASP A 31 -3.67 5.03 6.55
C ASP A 31 -2.30 5.10 5.87
N TRP A 32 -1.26 5.53 6.60
CA TRP A 32 0.11 5.55 6.08
C TRP A 32 0.61 4.16 5.69
N LEU A 33 0.37 3.13 6.50
CA LEU A 33 0.78 1.75 6.20
C LEU A 33 0.06 1.20 4.95
N ILE A 34 -1.21 1.55 4.75
CA ILE A 34 -1.99 1.15 3.57
C ILE A 34 -1.52 1.91 2.33
N ALA A 35 -1.35 3.23 2.42
CA ALA A 35 -0.91 4.08 1.31
C ALA A 35 0.48 3.71 0.79
N ASN A 36 1.36 3.20 1.67
CA ASN A 36 2.69 2.71 1.30
C ASN A 36 2.71 1.23 0.87
N GLY A 37 1.57 0.53 0.91
CA GLY A 37 1.49 -0.90 0.58
C GLY A 37 2.19 -1.82 1.59
N ILE A 38 2.40 -1.36 2.83
CA ILE A 38 3.07 -2.12 3.91
C ILE A 38 2.05 -3.01 4.65
N ALA A 39 0.80 -2.56 4.78
CA ALA A 39 -0.28 -3.29 5.40
C ALA A 39 -1.59 -3.12 4.62
N ARG A 40 -2.57 -3.99 4.88
CA ARG A 40 -3.93 -3.93 4.34
C ARG A 40 -4.93 -3.84 5.49
N ALA A 41 -6.07 -3.19 5.28
CA ALA A 41 -7.15 -3.23 6.26
C ALA A 41 -7.62 -4.67 6.49
N ASP A 42 -7.70 -5.10 7.76
CA ASP A 42 -8.23 -6.44 8.11
C ASP A 42 -9.74 -6.53 7.87
N ARG A 43 -10.42 -5.37 7.78
CA ARG A 43 -11.79 -5.31 7.30
C ARG A 43 -11.78 -5.73 5.83
N GLN A 44 -12.22 -6.95 5.57
CA GLN A 44 -12.58 -7.43 4.23
C GLN A 44 -13.37 -6.31 3.53
N PRO A 45 -12.78 -5.65 2.51
CA PRO A 45 -13.54 -4.68 1.76
C PRO A 45 -14.56 -5.49 0.97
N ASP A 46 -15.81 -5.47 1.43
CA ASP A 46 -16.96 -5.61 0.54
C ASP A 46 -17.06 -4.33 -0.32
N VAL A 47 -15.97 -4.01 -1.02
CA VAL A 47 -15.89 -2.92 -1.97
C VAL A 47 -15.04 -3.46 -3.11
N PRO A 48 -15.59 -3.56 -4.33
CA PRO A 48 -14.94 -4.19 -5.46
C PRO A 48 -13.58 -3.54 -5.76
N PRO A 49 -12.64 -4.30 -6.33
CA PRO A 49 -11.23 -3.92 -6.45
C PRO A 49 -11.10 -2.60 -7.21
N GLN A 50 -10.65 -1.55 -6.51
CA GLN A 50 -9.92 -0.50 -7.19
C GLN A 50 -8.53 -1.07 -7.48
N PRO A 51 -8.15 -1.27 -8.75
CA PRO A 51 -6.74 -1.33 -9.08
C PRO A 51 -6.13 0.06 -8.80
N ASP A 52 -4.81 0.12 -8.74
CA ASP A 52 -4.02 1.36 -8.61
C ASP A 52 -3.68 1.80 -7.18
N ALA A 53 -2.81 1.00 -6.55
CA ALA A 53 -1.70 1.56 -5.78
C ALA A 53 -0.48 0.64 -5.91
N ASP A 54 -0.17 0.26 -7.15
CA ASP A 54 1.18 -0.19 -7.50
C ASP A 54 2.09 1.03 -7.37
N GLY A 55 2.98 0.97 -6.39
CA GLY A 55 4.37 1.41 -6.53
C GLY A 55 4.67 2.87 -6.91
N LYS A 56 5.60 3.42 -6.13
CA LYS A 56 6.74 4.22 -6.60
C LYS A 56 6.45 5.73 -6.80
N PRO A 57 7.34 6.62 -6.29
CA PRO A 57 7.29 8.04 -6.62
C PRO A 57 7.29 8.23 -8.14
N ALA A 58 6.48 9.19 -8.58
CA ALA A 58 6.37 9.67 -9.94
C ALA A 58 7.76 9.88 -10.56
N ASP A 59 8.20 8.94 -11.38
CA ASP A 59 9.34 9.09 -12.27
C ASP A 59 8.87 9.10 -13.73
N ALA A 60 9.22 10.21 -14.38
CA ALA A 60 9.49 10.41 -15.78
C ALA A 60 8.65 9.67 -16.85
N LYS A 61 7.83 10.49 -17.53
CA LYS A 61 7.30 10.28 -18.88
C LYS A 61 8.34 9.63 -19.84
N PRO A 62 8.07 8.46 -20.44
CA PRO A 62 8.71 8.07 -21.68
C PRO A 62 7.74 8.28 -22.85
N ILE A 63 8.08 9.29 -23.66
CA ILE A 63 8.02 9.29 -25.14
C ILE A 63 6.97 8.41 -25.85
N GLN A 64 5.90 9.04 -26.35
CA GLN A 64 5.22 8.59 -27.58
C GLN A 64 4.85 9.83 -28.43
N ARG A 65 5.85 10.39 -29.11
CA ARG A 65 5.61 11.14 -30.35
C ARG A 65 6.00 10.23 -31.51
N LYS A 66 4.99 9.54 -32.02
CA LYS A 66 4.96 8.85 -33.30
C LYS A 66 5.59 9.76 -34.37
N GLU A 67 6.70 9.28 -34.93
CA GLU A 67 7.21 9.74 -36.20
C GLU A 67 6.20 9.43 -37.33
N SER A 68 6.18 10.34 -38.30
CA SER A 68 6.04 10.12 -39.73
C SER A 68 4.90 9.25 -40.26
N LYS A 69 3.88 9.93 -40.81
CA LYS A 69 3.45 9.73 -42.21
C LYS A 69 2.55 10.87 -42.68
N SER A 70 3.09 11.83 -43.44
CA SER A 70 2.59 12.20 -44.77
C SER A 70 3.50 13.23 -45.43
#